data_AF-A0A1B6EUJ8-F1
#
_entry.id   AF-A0A1B6EUJ8-F1
#
_cell.length_a   1.000
_cell.length_b   1.000
_cell.length_c   1.000
_cell.angle_alpha   90.00
_cell.angle_beta   90.00
_cell.angle_gamma   90.00
#
_symmetry.space_group_name_H-M   'P 1'
#
loop_
_entity.id
_entity.type
_entity.pdbx_description
1 polymer ?
#
loop_
_entity_poly.entity_id
_entity_poly.type
_entity_poly.pdbx_seq_one_letter_code
_entity_poly.pdbx_strand_id
1 'polypeptide(L)'
;ETYLEFISTFASALDITCPLKTSRCKPKKPKFKNIHYHEAEEVKKEFMKAKEKYSLSNKLEDKVDFIQKKKAYDLKLRDLRKKANEDHINSNSNKIKAIWDVINSERAPKKQSGTNTWQLKIGDVNVSK
;
A
#
# COMPACT_ATOMS: atom_id res chain seq x y z
N GLU A 1 28.73 37.79 -10.15
CA GLU A 1 28.35 37.17 -11.44
C GLU A 1 28.73 35.70 -11.52
N THR A 2 29.97 35.32 -11.19
CA THR A 2 30.48 33.93 -11.17
C THR A 2 29.64 32.91 -10.38
N TYR A 3 29.03 33.33 -9.26
CA TYR A 3 28.16 32.48 -8.46
C TYR A 3 26.84 32.11 -9.17
N LEU A 4 26.28 33.04 -9.96
CA LEU A 4 25.04 32.81 -10.70
C LEU A 4 25.27 31.84 -11.86
N GLU A 5 26.42 31.97 -12.53
CA GLU A 5 26.84 31.08 -13.60
C GLU A 5 27.12 29.66 -13.09
N PHE A 6 27.72 29.54 -11.89
CA PHE A 6 27.87 28.27 -11.20
C PHE A 6 26.54 27.60 -10.84
N ILE A 7 25.57 28.36 -10.30
CA ILE A 7 24.25 27.79 -9.98
C ILE A 7 23.53 27.34 -11.25
N SER A 8 23.60 28.13 -12.32
CA SER A 8 22.96 27.79 -13.59
C SER A 8 23.52 26.50 -14.19
N THR A 9 24.85 26.36 -14.21
CA THR A 9 25.52 25.14 -14.69
C THR A 9 25.19 23.93 -13.81
N PHE A 10 25.23 24.09 -12.48
CA PHE A 10 24.90 23.02 -11.55
C PHE A 10 23.44 22.56 -11.67
N ALA A 11 22.49 23.50 -11.77
CA ALA A 11 21.07 23.19 -11.96
C ALA A 11 20.83 22.45 -13.28
N SER A 12 21.47 22.90 -14.37
CA SER A 12 21.33 22.24 -15.68
C SER A 12 21.86 20.79 -15.66
N ALA A 13 22.97 20.54 -14.98
CA ALA A 13 23.53 19.20 -14.81
C ALA A 13 22.59 18.30 -14.00
N LEU A 14 21.94 18.83 -12.95
CA LEU A 14 20.95 18.08 -12.18
C LEU A 14 19.70 17.75 -12.99
N ASP A 15 19.18 18.69 -13.78
CA ASP A 15 18.00 18.42 -14.62
C ASP A 15 18.26 17.36 -15.70
N ILE A 16 19.50 17.27 -16.20
CA ILE A 16 19.91 16.25 -17.17
C ILE A 16 20.12 14.89 -16.51
N THR A 17 20.82 14.85 -15.36
CA THR A 17 21.18 13.59 -14.68
C THR A 17 20.03 13.00 -13.87
N CYS A 18 19.13 13.84 -13.37
CA CYS A 18 17.98 13.48 -12.53
C CYS A 18 16.65 13.91 -13.17
N PRO A 19 16.28 13.36 -14.33
CA PRO A 19 15.09 13.79 -15.06
C PRO A 19 13.80 13.55 -14.25
N LEU A 20 12.89 14.51 -14.32
CA LEU A 20 11.64 14.45 -13.58
C LEU A 20 10.77 13.33 -14.16
N LYS A 21 10.51 12.30 -13.34
CA LYS A 21 9.63 11.19 -13.67
C LYS A 21 8.18 11.57 -13.39
N THR A 22 7.39 11.76 -14.43
CA THR A 22 5.95 11.97 -14.33
C THR A 22 5.21 10.70 -14.76
N SER A 23 4.13 10.35 -14.07
CA SER A 23 3.18 9.32 -14.52
C SER A 23 1.78 9.80 -14.37
N ARG A 24 0.98 9.48 -15.38
CA ARG A 24 -0.46 9.55 -15.29
C ARG A 24 -0.96 8.33 -14.51
N CYS A 25 -1.08 8.47 -13.20
CA CYS A 25 -1.85 7.52 -12.41
C CYS A 25 -3.32 7.63 -12.82
N LYS A 26 -3.85 6.63 -13.56
CA LYS A 26 -5.30 6.51 -13.74
C LYS A 26 -5.95 6.47 -12.35
N PRO A 27 -7.05 7.21 -12.11
CA PRO A 27 -7.75 7.15 -10.83
C PRO A 27 -8.13 5.69 -10.59
N LYS A 28 -7.55 5.09 -9.55
CA LYS A 28 -7.90 3.73 -9.18
C LYS A 28 -9.36 3.77 -8.78
N LYS A 29 -10.20 2.92 -9.38
CA LYS A 29 -11.53 2.65 -8.84
C LYS A 29 -11.36 2.39 -7.34
N PRO A 30 -12.17 3.00 -6.47
CA PRO A 30 -12.09 2.75 -5.05
C PRO A 30 -12.29 1.24 -4.87
N LYS A 31 -11.20 0.53 -4.59
CA LYS A 31 -11.30 -0.83 -4.08
C LYS A 31 -12.06 -0.69 -2.77
N PHE A 32 -12.98 -1.59 -2.47
CA PHE A 32 -13.55 -1.75 -1.13
C PHE A 32 -12.38 -1.86 -0.14
N LYS A 33 -11.98 -0.74 0.43
CA LYS A 33 -10.80 -0.63 1.28
C LYS A 33 -11.32 -0.28 2.65
N ASN A 34 -11.26 -1.28 3.52
CA ASN A 34 -10.99 -1.13 4.93
C ASN A 34 -11.97 -0.24 5.71
N ILE A 35 -13.27 -0.52 5.60
CA ILE A 35 -14.29 0.09 6.46
C ILE A 35 -14.08 -0.31 7.94
N HIS A 36 -13.38 -1.42 8.23
CA HIS A 36 -13.21 -1.94 9.58
C HIS A 36 -11.83 -1.75 10.21
N TYR A 37 -11.04 -0.78 9.74
CA TYR A 37 -9.69 -0.57 10.26
C TYR A 37 -9.66 -0.19 11.75
N HIS A 38 -10.66 0.56 12.23
CA HIS A 38 -10.73 1.01 13.63
C HIS A 38 -10.77 -0.16 14.63
N GLU A 39 -11.54 -1.21 14.36
CA GLU A 39 -11.69 -2.37 15.27
C GLU A 39 -10.43 -3.23 15.36
N ALA A 40 -9.56 -3.17 14.34
CA ALA A 40 -8.27 -3.87 14.34
C ALA A 40 -7.13 -3.03 14.94
N GLU A 41 -7.34 -1.74 15.21
CA GLU A 41 -6.28 -0.83 15.62
C GLU A 41 -5.72 -1.19 17.00
N GLU A 42 -6.58 -1.61 17.94
CA GLU A 42 -6.19 -1.98 19.29
C GLU A 42 -5.31 -3.24 19.28
N VAL A 43 -5.77 -4.30 18.61
CA VAL A 43 -5.03 -5.55 18.47
C VAL A 43 -3.71 -5.33 17.71
N LYS A 44 -3.70 -4.41 16.74
CA LYS A 44 -2.48 -3.99 16.04
C LYS A 44 -1.50 -3.31 17.00
N LYS A 45 -1.96 -2.37 17.83
CA LYS A 45 -1.11 -1.67 18.81
C LYS A 45 -0.47 -2.67 19.77
N GLU A 46 -1.23 -3.62 20.29
CA GLU A 46 -0.70 -4.68 21.17
C GLU A 46 0.34 -5.54 20.47
N PHE A 47 0.06 -5.99 19.24
CA PHE A 47 1.02 -6.74 18.43
C PHE A 47 2.33 -5.96 18.20
N MET A 48 2.25 -4.66 17.90
CA MET A 48 3.43 -3.83 17.68
C MET A 48 4.25 -3.66 18.97
N LYS A 49 3.58 -3.42 20.10
CA LYS A 49 4.26 -3.37 21.41
C LYS A 49 4.97 -4.67 21.76
N ALA A 50 4.33 -5.82 21.56
CA ALA A 50 4.94 -7.13 21.81
C ALA A 50 6.13 -7.39 20.87
N LYS A 51 6.03 -6.96 19.60
CA LYS A 51 7.13 -7.05 18.63
C LYS A 51 8.33 -6.21 19.05
N GLU A 52 8.10 -4.97 19.46
CA GLU A 52 9.15 -4.07 19.95
C GLU A 52 9.82 -4.63 21.20
N LYS A 53 9.03 -5.11 22.17
CA LYS A 53 9.52 -5.75 23.39
C LYS A 53 10.43 -6.95 23.08
N TYR A 54 9.99 -7.85 22.20
CA TYR A 54 10.80 -9.00 21.78
C TYR A 54 12.08 -8.56 21.03
N SER A 55 11.99 -7.53 20.19
CA SER A 55 13.16 -7.01 19.46
C SER A 55 14.23 -6.43 20.41
N LEU A 56 13.81 -5.86 21.55
CA LEU A 56 14.71 -5.30 22.57
C LEU A 56 15.25 -6.36 23.53
N SER A 57 14.41 -7.28 24.01
CA SER A 57 14.80 -8.25 25.05
C SER A 57 15.43 -9.53 24.48
N ASN A 58 15.02 -9.94 23.29
CA ASN A 58 15.31 -11.21 22.64
C ASN A 58 15.06 -12.46 23.52
N LYS A 59 14.18 -12.35 24.53
CA LYS A 59 13.83 -13.44 25.45
C LYS A 59 12.80 -14.40 24.83
N LEU A 60 12.83 -15.66 25.25
CA LEU A 60 11.90 -16.68 24.75
C LEU A 60 10.45 -16.41 25.17
N GLU A 61 10.23 -15.93 26.39
CA GLU A 61 8.90 -15.55 26.89
C GLU A 61 8.26 -14.45 26.02
N ASP A 62 9.04 -13.41 25.71
CA ASP A 62 8.59 -12.30 24.86
C ASP A 62 8.36 -12.76 23.40
N LYS A 63 9.10 -13.77 22.94
CA LYS A 63 8.84 -14.40 21.63
C LYS A 63 7.49 -15.10 21.60
N VAL A 64 7.13 -15.83 22.65
CA VAL A 64 5.84 -16.52 22.74
C VAL A 64 4.69 -15.52 22.76
N ASP A 65 4.79 -14.46 23.55
CA ASP A 65 3.80 -13.39 23.59
C ASP A 65 3.65 -12.70 22.22
N PHE A 66 4.76 -12.35 21.58
CA PHE A 66 4.76 -11.80 20.21
C PHE A 66 4.02 -12.71 19.21
N ILE A 67 4.28 -14.02 19.22
CA ILE A 67 3.64 -14.98 18.32
C ILE A 67 2.13 -15.05 18.59
N GLN A 68 1.72 -15.07 19.87
CA GLN A 68 0.31 -15.10 20.25
C GLN A 68 -0.42 -13.83 19.81
N LYS A 69 0.14 -12.65 20.08
CA LYS A 69 -0.44 -11.37 19.67
C LYS A 69 -0.49 -11.22 18.15
N LYS A 70 0.53 -11.70 17.44
CA LYS A 70 0.52 -11.77 15.96
C LYS A 70 -0.63 -12.64 15.45
N LYS A 71 -0.80 -13.83 16.03
CA LYS A 71 -1.88 -14.75 15.65
C LYS A 71 -3.25 -14.12 15.89
N ALA A 72 -3.45 -13.46 17.03
CA ALA A 72 -4.69 -12.75 17.34
C ALA A 72 -4.99 -11.65 16.30
N TYR A 73 -3.96 -10.87 15.92
CA TYR A 73 -4.10 -9.83 14.90
C TYR A 73 -4.46 -10.41 13.52
N ASP A 74 -3.77 -11.46 13.08
CA ASP A 74 -4.02 -12.13 11.80
C ASP A 74 -5.44 -12.71 11.73
N LEU A 75 -5.92 -13.32 12.83
CA LEU A 75 -7.29 -13.83 12.95
C LEU A 75 -8.31 -12.69 12.85
N LYS A 76 -8.09 -11.59 13.59
CA LYS A 76 -8.99 -10.43 13.56
C LYS A 76 -9.10 -9.85 12.15
N LEU A 77 -7.98 -9.69 11.45
CA LEU A 77 -8.00 -9.22 10.05
C LEU A 77 -8.78 -10.16 9.12
N ARG A 78 -8.67 -11.47 9.32
CA ARG A 78 -9.42 -12.46 8.54
C ARG A 78 -10.92 -12.33 8.77
N ASP A 79 -11.34 -12.18 10.02
CA ASP A 79 -12.76 -12.09 10.38
C ASP A 79 -13.37 -10.78 9.85
N LEU A 80 -12.64 -9.67 9.93
CA LEU A 80 -13.06 -8.40 9.36
C LEU A 80 -13.22 -8.44 7.84
N ARG A 81 -12.34 -9.17 7.13
CA ARG A 81 -12.49 -9.37 5.68
C ARG A 81 -13.74 -10.19 5.36
N LYS A 82 -14.01 -11.25 6.14
CA LYS A 82 -15.23 -12.07 5.96
C LYS A 82 -16.47 -11.21 6.15
N LYS A 83 -16.55 -10.45 7.24
CA LYS A 83 -17.68 -9.56 7.54
C LYS A 83 -17.88 -8.51 6.44
N ALA A 84 -16.82 -7.87 5.98
CA ALA A 84 -16.90 -6.91 4.88
C ALA A 84 -17.42 -7.55 3.57
N ASN A 85 -17.01 -8.80 3.29
CA ASN A 85 -17.50 -9.53 2.12
C ASN A 85 -18.97 -9.93 2.28
N GLU A 86 -19.39 -10.36 3.46
CA GLU A 86 -20.79 -10.67 3.80
C GLU A 86 -21.66 -9.42 3.62
N ASP A 87 -21.26 -8.29 4.19
CA ASP A 87 -21.96 -7.00 4.06
C ASP A 87 -22.05 -6.56 2.60
N HIS A 88 -20.99 -6.76 1.81
CA HIS A 88 -20.99 -6.46 0.37
C HIS A 88 -21.96 -7.36 -0.41
N ILE A 89 -22.02 -8.65 -0.10
CA ILE A 89 -22.95 -9.58 -0.77
C ILE A 89 -24.40 -9.28 -0.38
N ASN A 90 -24.64 -8.92 0.88
CA ASN A 90 -25.97 -8.66 1.40
C ASN A 90 -26.54 -7.30 0.97
N SER A 91 -25.71 -6.26 0.88
CA SER A 91 -26.12 -4.91 0.48
C SER A 91 -26.37 -4.77 -1.03
N ASN A 92 -25.83 -5.66 -1.85
CA ASN A 92 -25.92 -5.56 -3.30
C ASN A 92 -27.22 -6.18 -3.83
N SER A 93 -27.88 -5.50 -4.78
CA SER A 93 -29.12 -6.00 -5.40
C SER A 93 -28.89 -7.29 -6.20
N ASN A 94 -27.71 -7.43 -6.82
CA ASN A 94 -27.32 -8.63 -7.54
C ASN A 94 -26.27 -9.44 -6.76
N LYS A 95 -26.76 -10.39 -5.96
CA LYS A 95 -25.92 -11.26 -5.11
C LYS A 95 -24.91 -12.09 -5.91
N ILE A 96 -25.33 -12.63 -7.06
CA ILE A 96 -24.45 -13.45 -7.92
C ILE A 96 -23.26 -12.62 -8.41
N LYS A 97 -23.53 -11.39 -8.86
CA LYS A 97 -22.48 -10.46 -9.28
C LYS A 97 -21.55 -10.09 -8.13
N ALA A 98 -22.10 -9.80 -6.96
CA ALA A 98 -21.31 -9.48 -5.77
C ALA A 98 -20.38 -10.63 -5.34
N ILE A 99 -20.86 -11.88 -5.41
CA ILE A 99 -20.05 -13.09 -5.16
C ILE A 99 -18.91 -13.19 -6.17
N TRP A 100 -19.21 -13.02 -7.46
CA TRP A 100 -18.18 -13.05 -8.51
C TRP A 100 -17.15 -11.94 -8.35
N ASP A 101 -17.56 -10.75 -7.93
CA ASP A 101 -16.63 -9.65 -7.66
C ASP A 101 -15.67 -10.00 -6.52
N VAL A 102 -16.16 -10.64 -5.44
CA VAL A 102 -15.31 -11.15 -4.34
C VAL A 102 -14.34 -12.21 -4.86
N ILE A 103 -14.82 -13.24 -5.56
CA ILE A 103 -13.98 -14.31 -6.12
C ILE A 103 -12.90 -13.77 -7.05
N ASN A 104 -13.28 -12.85 -7.94
CA ASN A 104 -12.35 -12.23 -8.88
C ASN A 104 -11.32 -11.36 -8.16
N SER A 105 -11.69 -10.71 -7.05
CA SER A 105 -10.75 -9.92 -6.24
C SER A 105 -9.67 -10.77 -5.55
N GLU A 106 -10.02 -11.99 -5.14
CA GLU A 106 -9.09 -12.96 -4.54
C GLU A 106 -8.21 -13.65 -5.59
N ARG A 107 -8.77 -13.98 -6.76
CA ARG A 107 -8.05 -14.66 -7.85
C ARG A 107 -7.14 -13.74 -8.66
N ALA A 108 -7.50 -12.46 -8.79
CA ALA A 108 -6.70 -11.54 -9.58
C ALA A 108 -5.30 -11.41 -8.94
N PRO A 109 -4.20 -11.61 -9.72
CA PRO A 109 -2.88 -11.31 -9.21
C PRO A 109 -2.88 -9.87 -8.70
N LYS A 110 -2.22 -9.59 -7.57
CA LYS A 110 -1.99 -8.21 -7.12
C LYS A 110 -1.47 -7.45 -8.33
N LYS A 111 -2.33 -6.65 -8.98
CA LYS A 111 -1.95 -5.92 -10.19
C LYS A 111 -0.69 -5.15 -9.81
N GLN A 112 0.47 -5.62 -10.26
CA GLN A 112 1.65 -4.78 -10.39
C GLN A 112 1.11 -3.54 -11.09
N SER A 113 1.30 -2.36 -10.48
CA SER A 113 0.70 -1.11 -10.98
C SER A 113 0.86 -1.10 -12.49
N GLY A 114 -0.26 -1.31 -13.21
CA GLY A 114 -0.22 -1.77 -14.59
C GLY A 114 0.69 -0.84 -15.37
N THR A 115 1.66 -1.42 -16.11
CA THR A 115 2.62 -0.74 -16.99
C THR A 115 2.39 0.76 -17.02
N ASN A 116 2.89 1.43 -15.97
CA ASN A 116 2.70 2.86 -15.84
C ASN A 116 3.52 3.43 -17.01
N THR A 117 2.85 4.01 -18.00
CA THR A 117 3.54 4.80 -19.00
C THR A 117 4.11 6.00 -18.25
N TRP A 118 5.44 6.02 -18.13
CA TRP A 118 6.15 7.10 -17.45
C TRP A 118 6.77 7.98 -18.52
N GLN A 119 6.76 9.28 -18.27
CA GLN A 119 7.44 10.26 -19.10
C GLN A 119 8.56 10.88 -18.28
N LEU A 120 9.75 10.91 -18.85
CA LEU A 120 10.90 11.64 -18.31
C LEU A 120 10.96 12.99 -18.99
N LYS A 121 10.98 14.06 -18.20
CA LYS A 121 11.27 15.40 -18.68
C LYS A 121 12.78 15.61 -18.56
N ILE A 122 13.47 15.70 -19.69
CA ILE A 122 14.91 16.02 -19.78
C ILE A 122 15.00 17.37 -20.48
N GLY A 123 15.18 18.45 -19.71
CA GLY A 123 15.08 19.82 -20.23
C GLY A 123 13.70 20.08 -20.88
N ASP A 124 13.69 20.45 -22.16
CA ASP A 124 12.47 20.69 -22.95
C ASP A 124 11.94 19.43 -23.67
N VAL A 125 12.66 18.31 -23.61
CA VAL A 125 12.32 17.08 -24.32
C VAL A 125 11.59 16.11 -23.39
N ASN A 126 10.44 15.61 -23.85
CA ASN A 126 9.68 14.58 -23.15
C ASN A 126 9.95 13.21 -23.78
N VAL A 127 10.59 12.30 -23.04
CA VAL A 127 10.84 10.93 -23.46
C VAL A 127 9.83 10.01 -22.79
N SER A 128 9.08 9.24 -23.58
CA SER A 128 8.00 8.36 -23.09
C SER A 128 8.36 6.88 -23.29
N LYS A 129 7.89 6.01 -22.38
CA LYS A 129 7.84 4.56 -22.55
C LYS A 129 6.43 4.05 -22.33
#